data_AF-A0A919FX49-F1
#
_entry.id   AF-A0A919FX49-F1
#
_cell.length_a   1.000
_cell.length_b   1.000
_cell.length_c   1.000
_cell.angle_alpha   90.00
_cell.angle_beta   90.00
_cell.angle_gamma   90.00
#
_symmetry.space_group_name_H-M   'P 1'
#
loop_
_entity.id
_entity.type
_entity.pdbx_description
1 polymer ?
#
loop_
_entity_poly.entity_id
_entity_poly.type
_entity_poly.pdbx_seq_one_letter_code
_entity_poly.pdbx_strand_id
1 'polypeptide(L)' 'MSTDTPQKPLVEIAGFRTDSRYRLVHFEGAGWEPLAPEEFEPRLHQLFPDLDPHDPVRVHWEDRPWEWPAWHPGEA' A
#
# COMPACT_ATOMS: atom_id res chain seq x y z
N MET A 1 -11.42 1.24 -31.72
CA MET A 1 -11.76 1.86 -30.42
C MET A 1 -11.20 0.94 -29.36
N SER A 2 -10.00 1.23 -28.86
CA SER A 2 -9.41 0.43 -27.78
C SER A 2 -10.15 0.79 -26.50
N THR A 3 -10.85 -0.19 -25.93
CA THR A 3 -11.40 -0.08 -24.58
C THR A 3 -10.22 -0.06 -23.61
N ASP A 4 -9.76 1.15 -23.28
CA ASP A 4 -8.84 1.39 -22.17
C ASP A 4 -9.60 0.99 -20.90
N THR A 5 -9.53 -0.30 -20.58
CA THR A 5 -10.02 -0.78 -19.30
C THR A 5 -8.97 -0.32 -18.31
N PRO A 6 -9.28 0.55 -17.34
CA PRO A 6 -8.28 1.00 -16.40
C PRO A 6 -7.66 -0.24 -15.75
N GLN A 7 -6.35 -0.38 -15.95
CA GLN A 7 -5.61 -1.51 -15.43
C GLN A 7 -5.72 -1.42 -13.91
N LYS A 8 -6.34 -2.43 -13.27
CA LYS A 8 -6.47 -2.42 -11.82
C LYS A 8 -5.07 -2.42 -11.18
N PRO A 9 -4.85 -1.63 -10.12
CA PRO A 9 -3.59 -1.67 -9.40
C PRO A 9 -3.33 -3.07 -8.84
N LEU A 10 -2.07 -3.47 -8.78
CA LEU A 10 -1.66 -4.72 -8.14
C LEU A 10 -1.65 -4.57 -6.61
N VAL A 11 -1.45 -3.34 -6.14
CA VAL A 11 -1.37 -3.00 -4.73
C VAL A 11 -2.23 -1.77 -4.45
N GLU A 12 -3.13 -1.86 -3.47
CA GLU A 12 -3.94 -0.74 -2.98
C GLU A 12 -3.57 -0.45 -1.52
N ILE A 13 -3.36 0.82 -1.19
CA ILE A 13 -2.91 1.25 0.13
C ILE A 13 -3.94 2.21 0.71
N ALA A 14 -4.60 1.75 1.77
CA ALA A 14 -5.70 2.39 2.46
C ALA A 14 -5.30 2.82 3.89
N GLY A 15 -6.01 3.80 4.42
CA GLY A 15 -5.88 4.17 5.84
C GLY A 15 -6.38 3.04 6.75
N PHE A 16 -5.58 2.63 7.74
CA PHE A 16 -6.00 1.60 8.70
C PHE A 16 -6.74 2.21 9.90
N ARG A 17 -6.05 3.06 10.67
CA ARG A 17 -6.55 3.80 11.85
C ARG A 17 -5.67 5.04 12.11
N THR A 18 -6.24 6.07 12.72
CA THR A 18 -5.57 7.35 13.01
C THR A 18 -4.44 7.23 14.04
N ASP A 19 -4.53 6.25 14.95
CA ASP A 19 -3.58 6.07 16.08
C ASP A 19 -2.60 4.91 15.84
N SER A 20 -2.38 4.54 14.58
CA SER A 20 -1.64 3.33 14.22
C SER A 20 -0.58 3.64 13.18
N ARG A 21 0.65 3.12 13.36
CA ARG A 21 1.75 3.27 12.39
C ARG A 21 1.56 2.47 11.09
N TYR A 22 0.45 1.73 11.00
CA TYR A 22 0.17 0.77 9.95
C TYR A 22 -0.77 1.38 8.90
N ARG A 23 -0.63 0.95 7.65
CA ARG A 23 -1.66 1.11 6.61
C ARG A 23 -2.20 -0.25 6.20
N LEU A 24 -3.42 -0.26 5.68
CA LEU A 24 -4.04 -1.47 5.18
C LEU A 24 -3.66 -1.62 3.70
N VAL A 25 -2.95 -2.68 3.36
CA VAL A 25 -2.40 -2.93 2.03
C VAL A 25 -3.11 -4.13 1.41
N HIS A 26 -3.78 -3.93 0.29
CA HIS A 26 -4.35 -5.01 -0.52
C HIS A 26 -3.35 -5.43 -1.57
N PHE A 27 -2.97 -6.70 -1.59
CA PHE A 27 -2.23 -7.28 -2.71
C PHE A 27 -3.18 -8.10 -3.58
N GLU A 28 -3.13 -7.89 -4.89
CA GLU A 28 -3.84 -8.74 -5.85
C GLU A 28 -3.47 -10.21 -5.63
N GLY A 29 -4.48 -11.06 -5.42
CA GLY A 29 -4.31 -12.48 -5.11
C GLY A 29 -4.03 -12.85 -3.65
N ALA A 30 -3.56 -11.94 -2.78
CA ALA A 30 -3.31 -12.23 -1.36
C ALA A 30 -4.31 -11.60 -0.38
N GLY A 31 -4.98 -10.51 -0.78
CA GLY A 31 -5.97 -9.82 0.05
C GLY A 31 -5.38 -8.69 0.89
N TRP A 32 -6.13 -8.26 1.91
CA TRP A 32 -5.79 -7.12 2.77
C TRP A 32 -4.92 -7.52 3.96
N GLU A 33 -3.82 -6.80 4.17
CA GLU A 33 -2.86 -7.00 5.26
C GLU A 33 -2.47 -5.64 5.89
N PRO A 34 -2.47 -5.49 7.22
CA PRO A 34 -1.93 -4.29 7.86
C PRO A 34 -0.40 -4.35 7.87
N LEU A 35 0.26 -3.34 7.28
CA LEU A 35 1.72 -3.27 7.19
C LEU A 35 2.24 -1.94 7.74
N ALA A 36 3.37 -1.98 8.43
CA ALA A 36 4.17 -0.81 8.76
C ALA A 36 5.03 -0.38 7.56
N PRO A 37 5.57 0.86 7.56
CA PRO A 37 6.49 1.32 6.52
C PRO A 37 7.65 0.36 6.25
N GLU A 38 8.26 -0.21 7.30
CA GLU A 38 9.41 -1.12 7.14
C GLU A 38 9.03 -2.51 6.62
N GLU A 39 7.76 -2.89 6.74
CA GLU A 39 7.24 -4.20 6.33
C GLU A 39 6.74 -4.19 4.87
N PHE A 40 6.40 -3.01 4.35
CA PHE A 40 5.79 -2.85 3.03
C PHE A 40 6.67 -3.32 1.89
N GLU A 41 7.87 -2.74 1.72
CA GLU A 41 8.74 -3.08 0.59
C GLU A 41 9.19 -4.56 0.59
N PRO A 42 9.60 -5.16 1.73
CA PRO A 42 9.90 -6.59 1.76
C PRO A 42 8.71 -7.46 1.37
N ARG A 43 7.51 -7.13 1.85
CA ARG A 43 6.29 -7.88 1.53
C ARG A 43 5.90 -7.73 0.06
N LEU A 44 6.04 -6.53 -0.49
CA LEU A 44 5.80 -6.23 -1.90
C LEU A 44 6.72 -7.06 -2.81
N HIS A 45 8.02 -7.06 -2.55
CA HIS A 45 8.98 -7.84 -3.36
C HIS A 45 8.85 -9.36 -3.17
N GLN A 46 8.29 -9.84 -2.04
CA GLN A 46 7.96 -11.27 -1.89
C GLN A 46 6.87 -11.73 -2.86
N LEU A 47 5.86 -10.88 -3.11
CA LEU A 47 4.73 -11.21 -3.98
C LEU A 47 4.98 -10.78 -5.44
N PHE A 48 5.67 -9.65 -5.64
CA PHE A 48 5.95 -9.03 -6.91
C PHE A 48 7.43 -8.57 -6.97
N PRO A 49 8.37 -9.48 -7.26
CA PRO A 49 9.81 -9.21 -7.18
C PRO A 49 10.30 -8.04 -8.04
N ASP A 50 9.66 -7.78 -9.18
CA ASP A 50 10.06 -6.76 -10.14
C ASP A 50 9.20 -5.47 -10.06
N LEU A 51 8.28 -5.38 -9.09
CA LEU A 51 7.40 -4.23 -8.95
C LEU A 51 8.15 -3.09 -8.26
N ASP A 52 8.23 -1.93 -8.91
CA ASP A 52 8.66 -0.70 -8.23
C ASP A 52 7.54 -0.24 -7.28
N PRO A 53 7.80 -0.15 -5.96
CA PRO A 53 6.78 0.32 -5.02
C PRO A 53 6.34 1.77 -5.31
N HIS A 54 7.12 2.54 -6.07
CA HIS A 54 6.81 3.93 -6.42
C HIS A 54 6.01 4.06 -7.71
N ASP A 55 5.73 2.95 -8.43
CA ASP A 55 4.95 2.98 -9.66
C ASP A 55 3.48 3.34 -9.36
N PRO A 56 3.01 4.55 -9.69
CA PRO A 56 1.67 5.00 -9.35
C PRO A 56 0.57 4.30 -10.17
N VAL A 57 0.93 3.58 -11.24
CA VAL A 57 0.00 2.80 -12.05
C VAL A 57 -0.29 1.45 -11.39
N ARG A 58 0.71 0.89 -10.70
CA ARG A 58 0.64 -0.44 -10.10
C ARG A 58 0.38 -0.41 -8.60
N VAL A 59 0.84 0.65 -7.92
CA VAL A 59 0.70 0.89 -6.49
C VAL A 59 -0.17 2.13 -6.28
N HIS A 60 -1.43 1.90 -5.90
CA HIS A 60 -2.40 2.95 -5.68
C HIS A 60 -2.50 3.30 -4.20
N TRP A 61 -2.36 4.59 -3.88
CA TRP A 61 -2.63 5.13 -2.54
C TRP A 61 -3.97 5.86 -2.55
N GLU A 62 -4.86 5.56 -1.60
CA GLU A 62 -6.20 6.19 -1.55
C GLU A 62 -6.14 7.70 -1.24
N ASP A 63 -5.14 8.15 -0.49
CA ASP A 63 -5.04 9.53 0.02
C ASP A 63 -3.74 10.23 -0.40
N ARG A 64 -2.63 9.97 0.31
CA ARG A 64 -1.34 10.63 0.15
C ARG A 64 -0.27 9.59 -0.16
N PRO A 65 0.28 9.59 -1.38
CA PRO A 65 1.33 8.68 -1.76
C PRO A 65 2.51 8.77 -0.79
N TRP A 66 2.99 7.61 -0.34
CA TRP A 66 4.18 7.48 0.50
C TRP A 66 4.10 8.11 1.90
N GLU A 67 2.93 8.59 2.31
CA GLU A 67 2.74 9.12 3.64
C GLU A 67 2.29 8.01 4.59
N TRP A 68 3.22 7.49 5.40
CA TRP A 68 2.87 6.57 6.49
C TRP A 68 2.41 7.37 7.72
N PRO A 69 1.38 6.89 8.46
CA PRO A 69 0.97 7.57 9.68
C PRO A 69 2.15 7.66 10.66
N ALA A 70 2.37 8.84 11.23
CA ALA A 70 3.37 9.02 12.26
C ALA A 70 2.97 8.22 13.51
N TRP A 71 3.88 7.36 13.98
CA TRP A 71 3.71 6.76 15.29
C TRP A 71 4.00 7.82 16.35
N HIS A 72 3.00 8.15 17.18
CA HIS A 72 3.18 8.92 18.41
C HIS A 72 3.24 7.96 19.60
N PRO A 73 4.43 7.48 20.03
CA PRO A 73 4.54 6.80 21.31
C PRO A 73 4.28 7.78 22.44
N GLY A 74 3.05 7.77 22.97
CA GLY A 74 2.70 8.39 24.25
C GLY A 74 2.03 9.76 24.15
N GLU A 75 0.70 9.75 24.02
CA GLU A 75 -0.14 10.60 24.85
C GLU A 75 -1.12 9.67 25.58
N ALA A 76 -0.74 9.28 26.79
CA ALA A 76 -1.58 8.62 27.78
C ALA A 76 -1.35 9.32 29.12
#